data_AF-A0AAQ3PBM8-F1
#
_entry.id   AF-A0AAQ3PBM8-F1
#
_cell.length_a   1.000
_cell.length_b   1.000
_cell.length_c   1.000
_cell.angle_alpha   90.00
_cell.angle_beta   90.00
_cell.angle_gamma   90.00
#
_symmetry.space_group_name_H-M   'P 1'
#
loop_
_entity.id
_entity.type
_entity.pdbx_description
1 polymer ?
#
loop_
_entity_poly.entity_id
_entity_poly.type
_entity_poly.pdbx_seq_one_letter_code
_entity_poly.pdbx_strand_id
1 'polypeptide(L)'
;MSGGRLCTLLGELGYEGWEALDPDSFEWPFQYEDTRPLLNWICSNLRTSNVLSISELSQYEQFKQEGKLLEGEDLDFAYHSISAFSERRDNQEAVFGAEEGLKDIKEATLVYREEALALQRQLRHLQSQFDMLSGQGSALTQGRRPRLAATSIVKGHLSNIDDSLSVRNLQASHCFHV
;
A
#
# COMPACT_ATOMS: atom_id res chain seq x y z
N MET A 1 -6.30 44.64 -8.13
CA MET A 1 -5.96 44.01 -9.43
C MET A 1 -5.80 45.17 -10.39
N SER A 2 -4.61 45.28 -10.97
CA SER A 2 -4.08 46.50 -11.60
C SER A 2 -3.68 46.24 -13.04
N GLY A 3 -3.56 47.31 -13.84
CA GLY A 3 -3.03 47.30 -15.20
C GLY A 3 -1.63 46.69 -15.29
N GLY A 4 -0.80 46.91 -14.26
CA GLY A 4 0.53 46.30 -14.18
C GLY A 4 0.53 44.76 -14.19
N ARG A 5 -0.46 44.10 -13.56
CA ARG A 5 -0.57 42.64 -13.61
C ARG A 5 -0.95 42.12 -14.99
N LEU A 6 -1.71 42.90 -15.76
CA LEU A 6 -2.06 42.56 -17.13
C LEU A 6 -0.82 42.65 -18.03
N CYS A 7 -0.02 43.71 -17.90
CA CYS A 7 1.23 43.86 -18.66
C CYS A 7 2.23 42.74 -18.35
N THR A 8 2.39 42.34 -17.08
CA THR A 8 3.25 41.21 -16.72
C THR A 8 2.73 39.90 -17.31
N LEU A 9 1.41 39.68 -17.28
CA LEU A 9 0.80 38.50 -17.90
C LEU A 9 1.06 38.46 -19.41
N LEU A 10 0.90 39.58 -20.11
CA LEU A 10 1.19 39.65 -21.55
C LEU A 10 2.65 39.31 -21.87
N GLY A 11 3.59 39.75 -21.03
CA GLY A 11 4.99 39.33 -21.12
C GLY A 11 5.18 37.83 -20.91
N GLU A 12 4.55 37.25 -19.89
CA GLU A 12 4.56 35.80 -19.64
C GLU A 12 3.97 34.99 -20.82
N LEU A 13 2.92 35.52 -21.46
CA LEU A 13 2.27 34.92 -22.62
C LEU A 13 3.09 35.08 -23.92
N GLY A 14 4.18 35.84 -23.91
CA GLY A 14 5.06 36.03 -25.06
C GLY A 14 4.60 37.08 -26.07
N TYR A 15 3.81 38.07 -25.63
CA TYR A 15 3.38 39.17 -26.51
C TYR A 15 4.56 40.06 -26.93
N GLU A 16 4.81 40.17 -28.23
CA GLU A 16 5.84 41.06 -28.77
C GLU A 16 5.43 42.53 -28.55
N GLY A 17 6.21 43.25 -27.73
CA GLY A 17 5.94 44.65 -27.38
C GLY A 17 5.40 44.88 -25.96
N TRP A 18 5.37 43.84 -25.10
CA TRP A 18 4.95 43.98 -23.69
C TRP A 18 5.78 45.02 -22.92
N GLU A 19 7.05 45.20 -23.28
CA GLU A 19 7.97 46.18 -22.66
C GLU A 19 7.61 47.64 -22.97
N ALA A 20 6.89 47.89 -24.07
CA ALA A 20 6.44 49.22 -24.45
C ALA A 20 5.09 49.60 -23.83
N LEU A 21 4.43 48.66 -23.15
CA LEU A 21 3.14 48.89 -22.50
C LEU A 21 3.35 49.62 -21.18
N ASP A 22 2.73 50.78 -21.05
CA ASP A 22 2.69 51.53 -19.80
C ASP A 22 1.59 50.99 -18.88
N PRO A 23 1.93 50.45 -17.69
CA PRO A 23 0.96 49.90 -16.74
C PRO A 23 -0.16 50.89 -16.35
N ASP A 24 0.17 52.17 -16.22
CA ASP A 24 -0.75 53.19 -15.72
C ASP A 24 -1.84 53.51 -16.76
N SER A 25 -1.49 53.42 -18.04
CA SER A 25 -2.43 53.53 -19.17
C SER A 25 -3.49 52.41 -19.19
N PHE A 26 -3.27 51.31 -18.47
CA PHE A 26 -4.21 50.18 -18.35
C PHE A 26 -4.91 50.10 -16.99
N GLU A 27 -4.81 51.12 -16.13
CA GLU A 27 -5.50 51.13 -14.83
C GLU A 27 -6.99 51.47 -14.97
N TRP A 28 -7.37 52.35 -15.91
CA TRP A 28 -8.75 52.81 -16.06
C TRP A 28 -9.78 51.69 -16.31
N PRO A 29 -9.52 50.60 -17.07
CA PRO A 29 -10.47 49.51 -17.27
C PRO A 29 -10.74 48.68 -16.01
N PHE A 30 -9.82 48.68 -15.02
CA PHE A 30 -10.03 47.99 -13.75
C PHE A 30 -10.90 48.78 -12.76
N GLN A 31 -11.19 50.05 -13.08
CA GLN A 31 -12.00 50.93 -12.24
C GLN A 31 -13.50 50.81 -12.51
N TYR A 32 -13.91 50.31 -13.69
CA TYR A 32 -15.33 50.08 -13.96
C TYR A 32 -15.80 48.75 -13.39
N GLU A 33 -16.95 48.78 -12.71
CA GLU A 33 -17.60 47.60 -12.12
C GLU A 33 -17.91 46.51 -13.16
N ASP A 34 -18.24 46.88 -14.40
CA ASP A 34 -18.64 45.93 -15.45
C ASP A 34 -17.46 45.16 -16.06
N THR A 35 -16.33 45.83 -16.28
CA THR A 35 -15.14 45.24 -16.93
C THR A 35 -14.21 44.56 -15.94
N ARG A 36 -14.24 44.97 -14.67
CA ARG A 36 -13.36 44.46 -13.62
C ARG A 36 -13.47 42.94 -13.41
N PRO A 37 -14.65 42.29 -13.37
CA PRO A 37 -14.76 40.83 -13.25
C PRO A 37 -14.08 40.09 -14.40
N LEU A 38 -14.29 40.56 -15.63
CA LEU A 38 -13.69 39.98 -16.83
C LEU A 38 -12.17 40.10 -16.82
N LEU A 39 -11.64 41.29 -16.52
CA LEU A 39 -10.20 41.54 -16.47
C LEU A 39 -9.52 40.74 -15.35
N ASN A 40 -10.20 40.59 -14.21
CA ASN A 40 -9.73 39.72 -13.14
C ASN A 40 -9.69 38.24 -13.57
N TRP A 41 -10.71 37.79 -14.31
CA TRP A 41 -10.74 36.43 -14.84
C TRP A 41 -9.59 36.19 -15.82
N ILE A 42 -9.36 37.11 -16.77
CA ILE A 42 -8.24 37.08 -17.73
C ILE A 42 -6.92 36.94 -16.98
N CYS A 43 -6.65 37.82 -16.02
CA CYS A 43 -5.39 37.81 -15.26
C CYS A 43 -5.20 36.61 -14.33
N SER A 44 -6.24 35.82 -14.08
CA SER A 44 -6.18 34.67 -13.16
C SER A 44 -6.19 33.33 -13.88
N ASN A 45 -6.74 33.27 -15.10
CA ASN A 45 -6.99 32.01 -15.81
C ASN A 45 -6.15 31.84 -17.07
N LEU A 46 -5.69 32.90 -17.70
CA LEU A 46 -4.78 32.76 -18.84
C LEU A 46 -3.41 32.31 -18.36
N ARG A 47 -2.89 31.29 -19.04
CA ARG A 47 -1.55 30.74 -18.86
C ARG A 47 -0.91 30.57 -20.23
N THR A 48 0.40 30.35 -20.25
CA THR A 48 1.15 30.02 -21.48
C THR A 48 0.62 28.79 -22.20
N SER A 49 0.02 27.84 -21.46
CA SER A 49 -0.68 26.68 -22.02
C SER A 49 -1.96 27.02 -22.81
N ASN A 50 -2.50 28.22 -22.64
CA ASN A 50 -3.67 28.69 -23.38
C ASN A 50 -3.30 29.44 -24.66
N VAL A 51 -2.01 29.68 -24.91
CA VAL A 51 -1.51 30.37 -26.09
C VAL A 51 -0.96 29.35 -27.06
N LEU A 52 -1.42 29.42 -28.31
CA LEU A 52 -0.93 28.55 -29.37
C LEU A 52 0.54 28.88 -29.66
N SER A 53 1.38 27.87 -29.63
CA SER A 53 2.76 27.98 -30.08
C SER A 53 2.82 28.24 -31.59
N ILE A 54 3.94 28.82 -32.04
CA ILE A 54 4.20 29.06 -33.46
C ILE A 54 4.16 27.76 -34.27
N SER A 55 4.61 26.64 -33.69
CA SER A 55 4.51 25.32 -34.31
C SER A 55 3.07 24.84 -34.47
N GLU A 56 2.21 25.02 -33.47
CA GLU A 56 0.80 24.63 -33.55
C GLU A 56 0.04 25.49 -34.56
N LEU A 57 0.31 26.79 -34.61
CA LEU A 57 -0.23 27.68 -35.64
C LEU A 57 0.22 27.26 -37.04
N SER A 58 1.49 26.89 -37.21
CA SER A 58 2.00 26.44 -38.52
C SER A 58 1.34 25.12 -38.96
N GLN A 59 1.16 24.18 -38.03
CA GLN A 59 0.45 22.92 -38.31
C GLN A 59 -1.01 23.15 -38.66
N TYR A 60 -1.68 24.05 -37.93
CA TYR A 60 -3.06 24.43 -38.23
C TYR A 60 -3.20 25.04 -39.63
N GLU A 61 -2.33 25.99 -40.00
CA GLU A 61 -2.33 26.59 -41.33
C GLU A 61 -2.00 25.56 -42.43
N GLN A 62 -1.12 24.60 -42.16
CA GLN A 62 -0.87 23.48 -43.06
C GLN A 62 -2.13 22.63 -43.25
N PHE A 63 -2.85 22.26 -42.18
CA PHE A 63 -4.09 21.49 -42.30
C PHE A 63 -5.17 22.24 -43.06
N LYS A 64 -5.23 23.56 -42.88
CA LYS A 64 -6.14 24.43 -43.63
C LYS A 64 -5.80 24.45 -45.12
N GLN A 65 -4.51 24.54 -45.47
CA GLN A 65 -4.05 24.48 -46.87
C GLN A 65 -4.30 23.12 -47.52
N GLU A 66 -4.13 22.03 -46.76
CA GLU A 66 -4.35 20.67 -47.23
C GLU A 66 -5.85 20.29 -47.32
N GLY A 67 -6.76 21.16 -46.88
CA GLY A 67 -8.20 20.89 -46.85
C GLY A 67 -8.57 19.74 -45.89
N LYS A 68 -7.73 19.47 -44.89
CA LYS A 68 -7.92 18.40 -43.89
C LYS A 68 -8.52 18.91 -42.59
N LEU A 69 -8.94 20.17 -42.57
CA LEU A 69 -9.55 20.78 -41.40
C LEU A 69 -10.98 20.28 -41.26
N LEU A 70 -11.27 19.58 -40.16
CA LEU A 70 -12.61 19.12 -39.83
C LEU A 70 -13.41 20.29 -39.27
N GLU A 71 -14.43 20.73 -40.00
CA GLU A 71 -15.34 21.81 -39.61
C GLU A 71 -16.79 21.43 -39.92
N GLY A 72 -17.73 21.99 -39.15
CA GLY A 72 -19.17 21.84 -39.41
C GLY A 72 -19.64 20.38 -39.40
N GLU A 73 -20.36 19.98 -40.45
CA GLU A 73 -21.01 18.66 -40.55
C GLU A 73 -20.01 17.49 -40.49
N ASP A 74 -18.80 17.66 -41.04
CA ASP A 74 -17.76 16.63 -40.96
C ASP A 74 -17.29 16.42 -39.51
N LEU A 75 -17.20 17.51 -38.73
CA LEU A 75 -16.84 17.45 -37.32
C LEU A 75 -17.96 16.81 -36.49
N ASP A 76 -19.21 17.19 -36.76
CA ASP A 76 -20.39 16.60 -36.11
C ASP A 76 -20.49 15.10 -36.42
N PHE A 77 -20.23 14.70 -37.68
CA PHE A 77 -20.18 13.30 -38.09
C PHE A 77 -19.06 12.53 -37.37
N ALA A 78 -17.85 13.10 -37.29
CA ALA A 78 -16.74 12.49 -36.56
C ALA A 78 -17.07 12.35 -35.06
N TYR A 79 -17.68 13.38 -34.46
CA TYR A 79 -18.13 13.35 -33.07
C TYR A 79 -19.16 12.27 -32.83
N HIS A 80 -20.19 12.16 -33.67
CA HIS A 80 -21.20 11.10 -33.58
C HIS A 80 -20.62 9.70 -33.80
N SER A 81 -19.64 9.56 -34.71
CA SER A 81 -18.92 8.29 -34.92
C SER A 81 -18.15 7.87 -33.67
N ILE A 82 -17.50 8.80 -32.96
CA ILE A 82 -16.80 8.52 -31.70
C ILE A 82 -17.80 8.29 -30.56
N SER A 83 -18.87 9.08 -30.46
CA SER A 83 -19.92 8.92 -29.45
C SER A 83 -20.67 7.60 -29.59
N ALA A 84 -20.81 7.05 -30.81
CA ALA A 84 -21.34 5.71 -31.03
C ALA A 84 -20.50 4.59 -30.37
N PHE A 85 -19.21 4.84 -30.09
CA PHE A 85 -18.39 3.96 -29.26
C PHE A 85 -18.47 4.29 -27.76
N SER A 86 -18.90 5.50 -27.38
CA SER A 86 -19.10 5.92 -25.98
C SER A 86 -20.44 5.45 -25.38
N GLU A 87 -21.43 5.12 -26.21
CA GLU A 87 -22.73 4.58 -25.76
C GLU A 87 -22.67 3.14 -25.26
N ARG A 88 -21.52 2.47 -25.36
CA ARG A 88 -21.30 1.28 -24.52
C ARG A 88 -21.22 1.76 -23.07
N ARG A 89 -22.36 1.62 -22.38
CA ARG A 89 -22.64 1.88 -20.97
C ARG A 89 -21.72 1.16 -19.97
N ASP A 90 -20.49 0.83 -20.31
CA ASP A 90 -19.56 0.21 -19.36
C ASP A 90 -18.80 1.25 -18.54
N ASN A 91 -18.57 2.48 -19.00
CA ASN A 91 -17.65 3.38 -18.28
C ASN A 91 -18.25 4.04 -17.03
N GLN A 92 -19.56 4.36 -17.02
CA GLN A 92 -20.20 4.97 -15.84
C GLN A 92 -20.65 3.91 -14.83
N GLU A 93 -21.14 2.76 -15.28
CA GLU A 93 -21.50 1.63 -14.42
C GLU A 93 -20.25 0.94 -13.85
N ALA A 94 -19.14 0.85 -14.59
CA ALA A 94 -17.88 0.34 -14.04
C ALA A 94 -17.26 1.25 -12.98
N VAL A 95 -17.44 2.58 -13.06
CA VAL A 95 -16.90 3.50 -12.06
C VAL A 95 -17.74 3.47 -10.77
N PHE A 96 -19.07 3.54 -10.87
CA PHE A 96 -19.94 3.50 -9.68
C PHE A 96 -20.06 2.10 -9.06
N GLY A 97 -20.11 1.04 -9.88
CA GLY A 97 -20.07 -0.35 -9.41
C GLY A 97 -18.71 -0.75 -8.81
N ALA A 98 -17.61 -0.19 -9.32
CA ALA A 98 -16.30 -0.40 -8.70
C ALA A 98 -16.18 0.30 -7.34
N GLU A 99 -16.82 1.45 -7.12
CA GLU A 99 -16.79 2.10 -5.80
C GLU A 99 -17.55 1.32 -4.73
N GLU A 100 -18.69 0.72 -5.07
CA GLU A 100 -19.43 -0.17 -4.16
C GLU A 100 -18.65 -1.47 -3.89
N GLY A 101 -18.12 -2.11 -4.94
CA GLY A 101 -17.24 -3.27 -4.79
C GLY A 101 -15.95 -2.99 -4.02
N LEU A 102 -15.36 -1.79 -4.16
CA LEU A 102 -14.15 -1.41 -3.42
C LEU A 102 -14.44 -1.24 -1.93
N LYS A 103 -15.62 -0.73 -1.56
CA LYS A 103 -16.05 -0.64 -0.16
C LYS A 103 -16.25 -2.03 0.45
N ASP A 104 -16.93 -2.92 -0.26
CA ASP A 104 -17.16 -4.30 0.19
C ASP A 104 -15.84 -5.08 0.34
N ILE A 105 -14.93 -4.95 -0.64
CA ILE A 105 -13.59 -5.55 -0.57
C ILE A 105 -12.82 -4.99 0.63
N LYS A 106 -12.88 -3.68 0.87
CA LYS A 106 -12.19 -3.05 2.00
C LYS A 106 -12.75 -3.52 3.34
N GLU A 107 -14.08 -3.65 3.47
CA GLU A 107 -14.74 -4.15 4.66
C GLU A 107 -14.39 -5.62 4.92
N ALA A 108 -14.50 -6.48 3.89
CA ALA A 108 -14.09 -7.88 3.99
C ALA A 108 -12.60 -8.02 4.37
N THR A 109 -11.73 -7.17 3.82
CA THR A 109 -10.30 -7.17 4.16
C THR A 109 -10.05 -6.80 5.62
N LEU A 110 -10.84 -5.89 6.20
CA LEU A 110 -10.74 -5.55 7.63
C LEU A 110 -11.15 -6.72 8.51
N VAL A 111 -12.27 -7.38 8.19
CA VAL A 111 -12.75 -8.56 8.93
C VAL A 111 -11.70 -9.68 8.92
N TYR A 112 -11.18 -10.04 7.74
CA TYR A 112 -10.14 -11.07 7.64
C TYR A 112 -8.85 -10.70 8.40
N ARG A 113 -8.52 -9.41 8.47
CA ARG A 113 -7.35 -8.94 9.21
C ARG A 113 -7.55 -9.10 10.73
N GLU A 114 -8.75 -8.83 11.23
CA GLU A 114 -9.09 -9.05 12.64
C GLU A 114 -9.07 -10.55 13.00
N GLU A 115 -9.63 -11.40 12.13
CA GLU A 115 -9.57 -12.85 12.29
C GLU A 115 -8.14 -13.38 12.30
N ALA A 116 -7.29 -12.91 11.37
CA ALA A 116 -5.88 -13.28 11.33
C ALA A 116 -5.14 -12.88 12.63
N LEU A 117 -5.43 -11.71 13.19
CA LEU A 117 -4.86 -11.27 14.46
C LEU A 117 -5.35 -12.13 15.64
N ALA A 118 -6.63 -12.51 15.65
CA ALA A 118 -7.18 -13.41 16.66
C ALA A 118 -6.52 -14.79 16.61
N LEU A 119 -6.39 -15.37 15.41
CA LEU A 119 -5.68 -16.63 15.18
C LEU A 119 -4.21 -16.55 15.60
N GLN A 120 -3.52 -15.44 15.30
CA GLN A 120 -2.13 -15.24 15.73
C GLN A 120 -1.99 -15.17 17.26
N ARG A 121 -2.98 -14.63 17.98
CA ARG A 121 -3.01 -14.65 19.45
C ARG A 121 -3.19 -16.08 19.98
N GLN A 122 -4.10 -16.84 19.38
CA GLN A 122 -4.33 -18.24 19.74
C GLN A 122 -3.06 -19.09 19.51
N LEU A 123 -2.39 -18.92 18.38
CA LEU A 123 -1.13 -19.61 18.09
C LEU A 123 -0.05 -19.30 19.12
N ARG A 124 0.14 -18.02 19.49
CA ARG A 124 1.10 -17.64 20.54
C ARG A 124 0.77 -18.26 21.89
N HIS A 125 -0.50 -18.33 22.25
CA HIS A 125 -0.93 -18.97 23.49
C HIS A 125 -0.64 -20.48 23.47
N LEU A 126 -0.94 -21.15 22.36
CA LEU A 126 -0.68 -22.58 22.24
C LEU A 126 0.83 -22.88 22.23
N GLN A 127 1.62 -22.02 21.58
CA GLN A 127 3.07 -22.13 21.56
C GLN A 127 3.67 -21.98 22.96
N SER A 128 3.19 -21.04 23.78
CA SER A 128 3.66 -20.92 25.16
C SER A 128 3.28 -22.12 26.03
N GLN A 129 2.10 -22.70 25.82
CA GLN A 129 1.72 -23.96 26.48
C GLN A 129 2.64 -25.11 26.07
N PHE A 130 2.96 -25.22 24.77
CA PHE A 130 3.89 -26.22 24.28
C PHE A 130 5.29 -26.05 24.89
N ASP A 131 5.82 -24.82 24.93
CA ASP A 131 7.13 -24.53 25.52
C ASP A 131 7.18 -24.88 27.01
N MET A 132 6.09 -24.59 27.75
CA MET A 132 5.97 -24.98 29.16
C MET A 132 6.02 -26.51 29.33
N LEU A 133 5.21 -27.25 28.57
CA LEU A 133 5.15 -28.71 28.65
C LEU A 133 6.46 -29.35 28.19
N SER A 134 7.10 -28.81 27.16
CA SER A 134 8.41 -29.23 26.67
C SER A 134 9.49 -29.03 27.73
N GLY A 135 9.46 -27.89 28.45
CA GLY A 135 10.33 -27.63 29.60
C GLY A 135 10.11 -28.61 30.74
N GLN A 136 8.85 -28.91 31.09
CA GLN A 136 8.52 -29.91 32.11
C GLN A 136 8.99 -31.31 31.72
N GLY A 137 8.77 -31.73 30.47
CA GLY A 137 9.27 -33.01 29.95
C GLY A 137 10.79 -33.11 29.98
N SER A 138 11.48 -32.02 29.65
CA SER A 138 12.94 -31.92 29.73
C SER A 138 13.44 -32.03 31.17
N ALA A 139 12.79 -31.35 32.13
CA ALA A 139 13.14 -31.46 33.54
C ALA A 139 12.91 -32.87 34.11
N LEU A 140 11.80 -33.53 33.73
CA LEU A 140 11.52 -34.91 34.12
C LEU A 140 12.55 -35.89 33.54
N THR A 141 12.90 -35.76 32.27
CA THR A 141 13.90 -36.63 31.62
C THR A 141 15.31 -36.41 32.18
N GLN A 142 15.71 -35.16 32.42
CA GLN A 142 16.97 -34.83 33.09
C GLN A 142 17.00 -35.35 34.52
N GLY A 143 15.92 -35.21 35.30
CA GLY A 143 15.83 -35.72 36.67
C GLY A 143 15.78 -37.26 36.75
N ARG A 144 15.27 -37.94 35.71
CA ARG A 144 15.22 -39.41 35.64
C ARG A 144 16.63 -40.02 35.50
N ARG A 145 17.52 -39.42 34.71
CA ARG A 145 18.87 -39.96 34.46
C ARG A 145 19.71 -40.16 35.74
N PRO A 146 19.91 -39.16 36.63
CA PRO A 146 20.68 -39.35 37.86
C PRO A 146 19.97 -40.29 38.84
N ARG A 147 18.64 -40.29 38.88
CA ARG A 147 17.87 -41.24 39.70
C ARG A 147 18.10 -42.68 39.26
N LEU A 148 18.04 -42.96 37.95
CA LEU A 148 18.33 -44.29 37.40
C LEU A 148 19.78 -44.72 37.68
N ALA A 149 20.74 -43.81 37.51
CA ALA A 149 22.14 -44.08 37.82
C ALA A 149 22.33 -44.40 39.32
N ALA A 150 21.73 -43.60 40.22
CA ALA A 150 21.78 -43.84 41.65
C ALA A 150 21.14 -45.19 42.04
N THR A 151 19.98 -45.53 41.47
CA THR A 151 19.35 -46.84 41.72
C THR A 151 20.19 -48.01 41.22
N SER A 152 20.92 -47.85 40.10
CA SER A 152 21.81 -48.89 39.58
C SER A 152 22.99 -49.12 40.52
N ILE A 153 23.60 -48.05 41.03
CA ILE A 153 24.70 -48.12 42.01
C ILE A 153 24.24 -48.81 43.29
N VAL A 154 23.09 -48.40 43.85
CA VAL A 154 22.53 -49.04 45.05
C VAL A 154 22.22 -50.51 44.80
N LYS A 155 21.67 -50.86 43.64
CA LYS A 155 21.38 -52.25 43.28
C LYS A 155 22.65 -53.09 43.15
N GLY A 156 23.73 -52.53 42.59
CA GLY A 156 25.04 -53.18 42.55
C GLY A 156 25.66 -53.39 43.94
N HIS A 157 25.50 -52.43 44.85
CA HIS A 157 25.90 -52.63 46.25
C HIS A 157 25.10 -53.74 46.92
N LEU A 158 23.78 -53.79 46.67
CA LEU A 158 22.92 -54.82 47.24
C LEU A 158 23.28 -56.22 46.72
N SER A 159 23.56 -56.37 45.42
CA SER A 159 24.00 -57.67 44.87
C SER A 159 25.33 -58.11 45.45
N ASN A 160 26.30 -57.21 45.62
CA ASN A 160 27.58 -57.55 46.24
C ASN A 160 27.41 -58.01 47.70
N ILE A 161 26.49 -57.38 48.44
CA ILE A 161 26.16 -57.81 49.80
C ILE A 161 25.49 -59.20 49.78
N ASP A 162 24.54 -59.43 48.88
CA ASP A 162 23.86 -60.71 48.72
C ASP A 162 24.82 -61.86 48.38
N ASP A 163 25.75 -61.62 47.45
CA ASP A 163 26.83 -62.56 47.11
C ASP A 163 27.71 -62.85 48.34
N SER A 164 28.08 -61.81 49.10
CA SER A 164 28.90 -61.98 50.30
C SER A 164 28.20 -62.78 51.40
N LEU A 165 26.89 -62.58 51.57
CA LEU A 165 26.07 -63.34 52.51
C LEU A 165 25.90 -64.79 52.04
N SER A 166 25.71 -65.00 50.74
CA SER A 166 25.62 -66.33 50.12
C SER A 166 26.91 -67.12 50.32
N VAL A 167 28.08 -66.51 50.11
CA VAL A 167 29.39 -67.14 50.37
C VAL A 167 29.55 -67.48 51.84
N ARG A 168 29.19 -66.57 52.76
CA ARG A 168 29.25 -66.86 54.20
C ARG A 168 28.30 -67.98 54.60
N ASN A 169 27.10 -68.03 54.03
CA ASN A 169 26.15 -69.12 54.28
C ASN A 169 26.70 -70.46 53.80
N LEU A 170 27.30 -70.50 52.60
CA LEU A 170 27.96 -71.72 52.10
C LEU A 170 29.11 -72.16 53.02
N GLN A 171 29.93 -71.23 53.50
CA GLN A 171 30.98 -71.52 54.48
C GLN A 171 30.41 -72.04 55.80
N ALA A 172 29.34 -71.41 56.32
CA ALA A 172 28.66 -71.87 57.52
C ALA A 172 28.08 -73.28 57.33
N SER A 173 27.40 -73.55 56.23
CA SER A 173 26.88 -74.89 55.90
C SER A 173 27.99 -75.93 55.78
N HIS A 174 29.17 -75.57 55.23
CA HIS A 174 30.33 -76.46 55.20
C HIS A 174 30.94 -76.71 56.58
N CYS A 175 30.95 -75.73 57.48
CA CYS A 175 31.40 -75.91 58.87
C CYS A 175 30.44 -76.73 59.73
N PHE A 176 29.16 -76.81 59.36
CA PHE A 176 28.16 -77.63 60.07
C PHE A 176 28.06 -79.09 59.56
N HIS A 177 28.91 -79.52 58.62
CA HIS A 177 28.96 -80.89 58.05
C HIS A 177 30.30 -81.61 58.26
N VAL A 178 31.08 -81.21 59.26
CA VAL A 178 32.20 -81.97 59.83
C VAL A 178 31.85 -82.36 61.25
#